data_AF-L9WS17-F1
#
_entry.id   AF-L9WS17-F1
#
_cell.length_a   1.000
_cell.length_b   1.000
_cell.length_c   1.000
_cell.angle_alpha   90.00
_cell.angle_beta   90.00
_cell.angle_gamma   90.00
#
_symmetry.space_group_name_H-M   'P 1'
#
loop_
_entity.id
_entity.type
_entity.pdbx_description
1 polymer ?
#
loop_
_entity_poly.entity_id
_entity_poly.type
_entity_poly.pdbx_seq_one_letter_code
_entity_poly.pdbx_strand_id
1 'polypeptide(L)'
;MSQATFGDDEELFGEAANEMRADVESSLEDGWGTLPSADDVWETDADNVLGVLNGLNSALNVGDAEEHLRDAKKWFTMGQRADAFEDADDLEEEIADLEDAIADIAEAGEQVGELTSTIPALRGTLQDAGSTAEADEDADEEAAAEDEDEPADEE
;
A
#
# COMPACT_ATOMS: atom_id res chain seq x y z
N MET A 1 47.97 44.24 -9.28
CA MET A 1 46.63 43.81 -8.83
C MET A 1 46.72 42.30 -8.61
N SER A 2 47.04 41.92 -7.38
CA SER A 2 47.27 40.53 -6.99
C SER A 2 46.33 40.24 -5.83
N GLN A 3 45.64 39.10 -5.93
CA GLN A 3 44.94 38.39 -4.84
C GLN A 3 43.64 38.98 -4.30
N ALA A 4 42.54 38.74 -5.02
CA ALA A 4 41.18 38.77 -4.44
C ALA A 4 40.23 37.70 -5.03
N THR A 5 40.70 36.72 -5.83
CA THR A 5 39.79 35.72 -6.47
C THR A 5 39.63 34.43 -5.68
N PHE A 6 40.68 33.91 -5.03
CA PHE A 6 40.61 32.61 -4.34
C PHE A 6 39.71 32.61 -3.09
N GLY A 7 39.58 33.75 -2.38
CA GLY A 7 38.71 33.82 -1.20
C GLY A 7 37.20 33.80 -1.54
N ASP A 8 36.81 34.39 -2.67
CA ASP A 8 35.41 34.36 -3.15
C ASP A 8 35.05 33.00 -3.76
N ASP A 9 36.01 32.31 -4.39
CA ASP A 9 35.80 30.99 -5.00
C ASP A 9 35.49 29.92 -3.93
N GLU A 10 36.26 29.87 -2.82
CA GLU A 10 36.01 28.91 -1.72
C GLU A 10 34.65 29.11 -1.01
N GLU A 11 34.19 30.36 -0.82
CA GLU A 11 32.84 30.64 -0.30
C GLU A 11 31.73 30.19 -1.28
N LEU A 12 31.94 30.39 -2.59
CA LEU A 12 30.99 29.96 -3.62
C LEU A 12 30.85 28.44 -3.74
N PHE A 13 31.96 27.70 -3.60
CA PHE A 13 31.91 26.23 -3.61
C PHE A 13 31.22 25.68 -2.36
N GLY A 14 31.41 26.32 -1.20
CA GLY A 14 30.70 25.96 0.03
C GLY A 14 29.19 26.23 -0.05
N GLU A 15 28.78 27.34 -0.65
CA GLU A 15 27.36 27.63 -0.87
C GLU A 15 26.70 26.60 -1.80
N ALA A 16 27.36 26.28 -2.92
CA ALA A 16 26.85 25.28 -3.86
C ALA A 16 26.78 23.87 -3.23
N ALA A 17 27.75 23.51 -2.38
CA ALA A 17 27.73 22.26 -1.62
C ALA A 17 26.52 22.18 -0.66
N ASN A 18 26.26 23.26 0.08
CA ASN A 18 25.09 23.35 0.97
C ASN A 18 23.78 23.31 0.17
N GLU A 19 23.71 23.96 -1.00
CA GLU A 19 22.54 23.91 -1.88
C GLU A 19 22.26 22.49 -2.38
N MET A 20 23.28 21.77 -2.85
CA MET A 20 23.12 20.37 -3.29
C MET A 20 22.67 19.45 -2.16
N ARG A 21 23.14 19.70 -0.93
CA ARG A 21 22.69 18.96 0.26
C ARG A 21 21.23 19.28 0.57
N ALA A 22 20.85 20.55 0.57
CA ALA A 22 19.48 20.98 0.80
C ALA A 22 18.49 20.41 -0.24
N ASP A 23 18.92 20.27 -1.50
CA ASP A 23 18.10 19.64 -2.55
C ASP A 23 17.82 18.15 -2.28
N VAL A 24 18.80 17.42 -1.72
CA VAL A 24 18.61 16.03 -1.28
C VAL A 24 17.64 15.98 -0.10
N GLU A 25 17.91 16.78 0.94
CA GLU A 25 17.10 16.82 2.16
C GLU A 25 15.64 17.22 1.86
N SER A 26 15.41 18.20 1.00
CA SER A 26 14.06 18.60 0.56
C SER A 26 13.35 17.47 -0.20
N SER A 27 14.07 16.76 -1.06
CA SER A 27 13.48 15.62 -1.79
C SER A 27 13.13 14.46 -0.85
N LEU A 28 13.93 14.24 0.20
CA LEU A 28 13.65 13.24 1.24
C LEU A 28 12.43 13.65 2.08
N GLU A 29 12.35 14.91 2.51
CA GLU A 29 11.21 15.45 3.25
C GLU A 29 9.91 15.30 2.45
N ASP A 30 9.93 15.64 1.15
CA ASP A 30 8.77 15.47 0.27
C ASP A 30 8.39 13.98 0.09
N GLY A 31 9.39 13.10 0.01
CA GLY A 31 9.19 11.65 -0.05
C GLY A 31 8.48 11.11 1.19
N TRP A 32 8.99 11.42 2.38
CA TRP A 32 8.37 11.03 3.66
C TRP A 32 7.00 11.67 3.86
N GLY A 33 6.84 12.93 3.46
CA GLY A 33 5.58 13.66 3.56
C GLY A 33 4.47 13.13 2.67
N THR A 34 4.81 12.34 1.64
CA THR A 34 3.85 11.70 0.73
C THR A 34 3.36 10.34 1.23
N LEU A 35 4.15 9.67 2.07
CA LEU A 35 3.77 8.38 2.63
C LEU A 35 2.58 8.50 3.60
N PRO A 36 1.73 7.45 3.71
CA PRO A 36 0.65 7.45 4.68
C PRO A 36 1.21 7.56 6.10
N SER A 37 0.52 8.30 6.96
CA SER A 37 0.87 8.34 8.37
C SER A 37 0.57 6.99 9.03
N ALA A 38 1.19 6.72 10.18
CA ALA A 38 0.90 5.51 10.94
C ALA A 38 -0.60 5.41 11.29
N ASP A 39 -1.22 6.53 11.66
CA ASP A 39 -2.65 6.56 12.01
C ASP A 39 -3.54 6.21 10.80
N ASP A 40 -3.19 6.67 9.59
CA ASP A 40 -3.93 6.35 8.35
C ASP A 40 -3.95 4.84 8.04
N VAL A 41 -2.92 4.10 8.48
CA VAL A 41 -2.83 2.64 8.28
C VAL A 41 -3.59 1.87 9.37
N TRP A 42 -3.62 2.39 10.61
CA TRP A 42 -4.19 1.69 11.76
C TRP A 42 -5.67 1.99 12.01
N GLU A 43 -6.17 3.14 11.57
CA GLU A 43 -7.54 3.59 11.84
C GLU A 43 -8.49 3.29 10.68
N THR A 44 -9.72 2.84 10.99
CA THR A 44 -10.77 2.60 10.00
C THR A 44 -12.16 2.73 10.60
N ASP A 45 -13.08 3.34 9.85
CA ASP A 45 -14.50 3.46 10.22
C ASP A 45 -15.35 2.29 9.71
N ALA A 46 -14.75 1.30 9.03
CA ALA A 46 -15.51 0.23 8.40
C ALA A 46 -16.02 -0.81 9.41
N ASP A 47 -17.34 -1.05 9.41
CA ASP A 47 -17.98 -2.05 10.28
C ASP A 47 -17.88 -3.49 9.76
N ASN A 48 -17.23 -3.73 8.62
CA ASN A 48 -17.16 -5.04 7.99
C ASN A 48 -15.78 -5.31 7.36
N VAL A 49 -15.40 -6.58 7.31
CA VAL A 49 -14.06 -7.01 6.86
C VAL A 49 -13.71 -6.49 5.47
N LEU A 50 -14.64 -6.51 4.51
CA LEU A 50 -14.35 -5.99 3.17
C LEU A 50 -14.15 -4.49 3.17
N GLY A 51 -14.93 -3.74 3.97
CA GLY A 51 -14.71 -2.31 4.15
C GLY A 51 -13.33 -2.01 4.73
N VAL A 52 -12.92 -2.75 5.76
CA VAL A 52 -11.59 -2.61 6.38
C VAL A 52 -10.49 -2.89 5.36
N LEU A 53 -10.59 -4.00 4.61
CA LEU A 53 -9.58 -4.37 3.63
C LEU A 53 -9.49 -3.38 2.46
N ASN A 54 -10.61 -2.89 1.95
CA ASN A 54 -10.59 -1.87 0.89
C ASN A 54 -10.05 -0.52 1.39
N GLY A 55 -10.37 -0.15 2.63
CA GLY A 55 -9.82 1.02 3.30
C GLY A 55 -8.30 0.91 3.42
N LEU A 56 -7.82 -0.19 4.00
CA LEU A 56 -6.39 -0.46 4.15
C LEU A 56 -5.67 -0.51 2.79
N ASN A 57 -6.24 -1.15 1.78
CA ASN A 57 -5.68 -1.18 0.43
C ASN A 57 -5.54 0.22 -0.18
N SER A 58 -6.46 1.13 0.15
CA SER A 58 -6.40 2.51 -0.33
C SER A 58 -5.40 3.35 0.45
N ALA A 59 -5.22 3.06 1.75
CA ALA A 59 -4.27 3.73 2.63
C ALA A 59 -2.82 3.33 2.33
N LEU A 60 -2.57 2.07 1.94
CA LEU A 60 -1.25 1.56 1.53
C LEU A 60 -0.88 2.02 0.11
N ASN A 61 -0.81 3.34 -0.08
CA ASN A 61 -0.44 3.97 -1.34
C ASN A 61 0.79 4.85 -1.12
N VAL A 62 1.87 4.58 -1.87
CA VAL A 62 3.13 5.34 -1.79
C VAL A 62 3.08 6.68 -2.53
N GLY A 63 2.02 6.95 -3.31
CA GLY A 63 1.84 8.21 -4.01
C GLY A 63 3.02 8.57 -4.91
N ASP A 64 3.47 9.82 -4.82
CA ASP A 64 4.62 10.36 -5.55
C ASP A 64 5.96 10.12 -4.82
N ALA A 65 5.99 9.36 -3.70
CA ALA A 65 7.21 9.15 -2.91
C ALA A 65 8.34 8.50 -3.72
N GLU A 66 8.02 7.63 -4.69
CA GLU A 66 9.00 7.04 -5.61
C GLU A 66 9.67 8.09 -6.53
N GLU A 67 8.93 9.13 -6.93
CA GLU A 67 9.46 10.23 -7.74
C GLU A 67 10.44 11.07 -6.91
N HIS A 68 10.03 11.43 -5.70
CA HIS A 68 10.87 12.16 -4.75
C HIS A 68 12.14 11.39 -4.36
N LEU A 69 12.04 10.08 -4.10
CA LEU A 69 13.21 9.22 -3.86
C LEU A 69 14.18 9.23 -5.05
N ARG A 70 13.66 9.19 -6.28
CA ARG A 70 14.50 9.26 -7.49
C ARG A 70 15.23 10.60 -7.57
N ASP A 71 14.56 11.70 -7.24
CA ASP A 71 15.17 13.02 -7.22
C ASP A 71 16.22 13.16 -6.12
N ALA A 72 15.96 12.66 -4.91
CA ALA A 72 16.94 12.58 -3.82
C ALA A 72 18.20 11.82 -4.26
N LYS A 73 18.04 10.61 -4.81
CA LYS A 73 19.15 9.78 -5.32
C LYS A 73 19.94 10.48 -6.43
N LYS A 74 19.25 11.19 -7.32
CA LYS A 74 19.87 11.93 -8.41
C LYS A 74 20.74 13.07 -7.87
N TRP A 75 20.21 13.90 -6.97
CA TRP A 75 20.95 15.00 -6.35
C TRP A 75 22.13 14.48 -5.52
N PHE A 76 21.91 13.43 -4.72
CA PHE A 76 22.94 12.78 -3.93
C PHE A 76 24.09 12.27 -4.81
N THR A 77 23.76 11.57 -5.90
CA THR A 77 24.78 11.07 -6.84
C THR A 77 25.52 12.22 -7.55
N MET A 78 24.83 13.32 -7.86
CA MET A 78 25.49 14.50 -8.43
C MET A 78 26.43 15.15 -7.42
N GLY A 79 26.00 15.31 -6.16
CA GLY A 79 26.81 15.90 -5.08
C GLY A 79 28.05 15.08 -4.76
N GLN A 80 27.92 13.75 -4.66
CA GLN A 80 29.08 12.86 -4.47
C GLN A 80 30.10 12.97 -5.61
N ARG A 81 29.66 13.08 -6.86
CA ARG A 81 30.57 13.25 -8.02
C ARG A 81 31.26 14.61 -8.03
N ALA A 82 30.61 15.62 -7.45
CA ALA A 82 31.14 16.97 -7.32
C ALA A 82 32.03 17.16 -6.09
N ASP A 83 32.21 16.12 -5.25
CA ASP A 83 32.88 16.22 -3.95
C ASP A 83 32.23 17.31 -3.06
N ALA A 84 30.90 17.40 -3.13
CA ALA A 84 30.10 18.43 -2.48
C ALA A 84 29.80 18.14 -1.00
N PHE A 85 30.03 16.90 -0.53
CA PHE A 85 29.70 16.48 0.81
C PHE A 85 30.98 16.19 1.59
N GLU A 86 31.16 16.83 2.75
CA GLU A 86 32.24 16.49 3.69
C GLU A 86 31.96 15.15 4.39
N ASP A 87 30.68 14.87 4.65
CA ASP A 87 30.12 13.61 5.14
C ASP A 87 28.72 13.45 4.51
N ALA A 88 28.43 12.25 4.02
CA ALA A 88 27.20 11.92 3.31
C ALA A 88 26.58 10.60 3.79
N ASP A 89 27.16 9.97 4.82
CA ASP A 89 26.70 8.68 5.34
C ASP A 89 25.26 8.78 5.86
N ASP A 90 24.90 9.93 6.45
CA ASP A 90 23.56 10.21 6.96
C ASP A 90 22.51 10.34 5.84
N LEU A 91 22.84 11.02 4.74
CA LEU A 91 21.98 11.11 3.58
C LEU A 91 21.82 9.75 2.88
N GLU A 92 22.89 8.95 2.83
CA GLU A 92 22.83 7.60 2.25
C GLU A 92 21.91 6.68 3.07
N GLU A 93 22.02 6.71 4.40
CA GLU A 93 21.15 5.98 5.32
C GLU A 93 19.69 6.41 5.15
N GLU A 94 19.40 7.72 5.14
CA GLU A 94 18.03 8.21 5.01
C GLU A 94 17.40 7.89 3.63
N ILE A 95 18.19 7.93 2.56
CA ILE A 95 17.74 7.47 1.22
C ILE A 95 17.38 5.97 1.24
N ALA A 96 18.18 5.15 1.91
CA ALA A 96 17.93 3.72 2.01
C ALA A 96 16.69 3.43 2.87
N ASP A 97 16.53 4.11 4.00
CA ASP A 97 15.37 3.98 4.87
C ASP A 97 14.07 4.33 4.14
N LEU A 98 14.07 5.42 3.35
CA LEU A 98 12.91 5.81 2.54
C LEU A 98 12.62 4.78 1.43
N GLU A 99 13.65 4.26 0.76
CA GLU A 99 13.50 3.21 -0.26
C GLU A 99 12.86 1.94 0.31
N ASP A 100 13.36 1.47 1.46
CA ASP A 100 12.85 0.29 2.13
C ASP A 100 11.40 0.50 2.60
N ALA A 101 11.08 1.67 3.16
CA ALA A 101 9.72 2.00 3.57
C ALA A 101 8.73 2.01 2.39
N ILE A 102 9.11 2.59 1.25
CA ILE A 102 8.29 2.58 0.02
C ILE A 102 8.05 1.14 -0.45
N ALA A 103 9.11 0.32 -0.49
CA ALA A 103 9.02 -1.07 -0.91
C ALA A 103 8.09 -1.88 0.00
N ASP A 104 8.25 -1.74 1.32
CA ASP A 104 7.44 -2.44 2.31
C ASP A 104 5.95 -2.06 2.22
N ILE A 105 5.63 -0.78 2.02
CA ILE A 105 4.24 -0.32 1.87
C ILE A 105 3.64 -0.86 0.57
N ALA A 106 4.38 -0.81 -0.54
CA ALA A 106 3.91 -1.34 -1.82
C ALA A 106 3.63 -2.85 -1.74
N GLU A 107 4.55 -3.61 -1.14
CA GLU A 107 4.39 -5.06 -0.95
C GLU A 107 3.17 -5.36 -0.06
N ALA A 108 3.00 -4.62 1.05
CA ALA A 108 1.84 -4.77 1.91
C ALA A 108 0.53 -4.48 1.15
N GLY A 109 0.52 -3.44 0.31
CA GLY A 109 -0.62 -3.11 -0.54
C GLY A 109 -1.01 -4.24 -1.49
N GLU A 110 -0.02 -4.86 -2.15
CA GLU A 110 -0.24 -6.02 -3.01
C GLU A 110 -0.85 -7.20 -2.24
N GLN A 111 -0.30 -7.53 -1.07
CA GLN A 111 -0.81 -8.60 -0.21
C GLN A 111 -2.27 -8.35 0.24
N VAL A 112 -2.61 -7.11 0.60
CA VAL A 112 -3.98 -6.73 0.96
C VAL A 112 -4.91 -6.81 -0.25
N GLY A 113 -4.45 -6.44 -1.45
CA GLY A 113 -5.22 -6.58 -2.69
C GLY A 113 -5.56 -8.03 -3.03
N GLU A 114 -4.61 -8.94 -2.85
CA GLU A 114 -4.83 -10.39 -3.00
C GLU A 114 -5.85 -10.91 -1.98
N LEU A 115 -5.74 -10.47 -0.72
CA LEU A 115 -6.66 -10.84 0.34
C LEU A 115 -8.08 -10.33 0.05
N THR A 116 -8.20 -9.10 -0.45
CA THR A 116 -9.48 -8.48 -0.84
C THR A 116 -10.17 -9.26 -1.95
N SER A 117 -9.42 -9.95 -2.81
CA SER A 117 -9.97 -10.84 -3.84
C SER A 117 -10.35 -12.22 -3.29
N THR A 118 -9.57 -12.73 -2.34
CA THR A 118 -9.73 -14.09 -1.78
C THR A 118 -10.93 -14.21 -0.83
N ILE A 119 -11.16 -13.20 0.01
CA ILE A 119 -12.23 -13.23 1.04
C ILE A 119 -13.65 -13.33 0.44
N PRO A 120 -14.03 -12.56 -0.60
CA PRO A 120 -15.32 -12.73 -1.27
C PRO A 120 -15.53 -14.13 -1.87
N ALA A 121 -14.49 -14.71 -2.48
CA ALA A 121 -14.57 -16.05 -3.08
C ALA A 121 -14.78 -17.14 -2.01
N LEU A 122 -14.10 -17.01 -0.86
CA LEU A 122 -14.32 -17.89 0.28
C LEU A 122 -15.75 -17.77 0.83
N ARG A 123 -16.27 -16.54 0.96
CA ARG A 123 -17.66 -16.31 1.38
C ARG A 123 -18.64 -17.01 0.45
N GLY A 124 -18.47 -16.89 -0.88
CA GLY A 124 -19.31 -17.59 -1.86
C GLY A 124 -19.29 -19.10 -1.67
N THR A 125 -18.10 -19.68 -1.53
CA THR A 125 -17.93 -21.13 -1.30
C THR A 125 -18.66 -21.62 -0.05
N LEU A 126 -18.59 -20.86 1.05
CA LEU A 126 -19.28 -21.19 2.30
C LEU A 126 -20.80 -21.06 2.18
N GLN A 127 -21.28 -20.05 1.45
CA GLN A 127 -22.71 -19.87 1.17
C GLN A 127 -23.25 -21.01 0.31
N ASP A 128 -22.54 -21.41 -0.74
CA ASP A 128 -22.93 -22.53 -1.60
C ASP A 128 -22.99 -23.86 -0.83
N ALA A 129 -22.00 -24.10 0.05
CA ALA A 129 -21.98 -25.29 0.90
C ALA A 129 -23.13 -25.33 1.92
N GLY A 130 -23.49 -24.18 2.50
CA GLY A 130 -24.61 -24.06 3.44
C GLY A 130 -25.98 -24.14 2.76
N SER A 131 -26.15 -23.49 1.61
CA SER A 131 -27.41 -23.53 0.84
C SER A 131 -27.73 -24.92 0.30
N THR A 132 -26.73 -25.76 0.06
CA THR A 132 -26.95 -27.17 -0.32
C THR A 132 -27.56 -27.99 0.82
N ALA A 133 -27.31 -27.64 2.08
CA ALA A 133 -27.88 -28.36 3.23
C ALA A 133 -29.34 -27.98 3.52
N GLU A 134 -29.72 -26.72 3.29
CA GLU A 134 -31.08 -26.22 3.56
C GLU A 134 -32.08 -26.62 2.44
N ALA A 135 -31.60 -26.86 1.22
CA ALA A 135 -32.46 -27.28 0.09
C ALA A 135 -32.92 -28.75 0.16
N ASP A 136 -32.30 -29.58 1.01
CA ASP A 136 -32.68 -30.99 1.23
C ASP A 136 -33.79 -31.14 2.27
N GLU A 137 -34.06 -30.13 3.11
CA GLU A 137 -35.08 -30.21 4.18
C GLU A 137 -36.51 -29.85 3.71
N ASP A 138 -36.69 -29.17 2.57
CA ASP A 138 -38.00 -28.80 2.00
C ASP A 138 -38.55 -29.81 0.96
N ALA A 139 -37.83 -30.90 0.66
CA ALA A 139 -38.21 -31.86 -0.38
C ALA A 139 -39.09 -33.04 0.10
N ASP A 140 -39.41 -33.13 1.40
CA ASP A 140 -40.04 -34.31 2.03
C ASP A 140 -41.49 -34.06 2.55
N GLU A 141 -42.23 -33.08 2.02
CA GLU A 141 -43.64 -32.81 2.43
C GLU A 141 -44.73 -33.11 1.38
N GLU A 142 -44.41 -33.49 0.13
CA GLU A 142 -45.41 -33.65 -0.95
C GLU A 142 -45.65 -35.11 -1.42
N ALA A 143 -45.27 -36.12 -0.63
CA ALA A 143 -45.40 -37.54 -1.03
C ALA A 143 -46.29 -38.41 -0.10
N ALA A 144 -47.21 -37.83 0.67
CA ALA A 144 -48.15 -38.58 1.52
C ALA A 144 -49.61 -38.29 1.16
N ALA A 145 -50.05 -38.75 -0.03
CA ALA A 145 -51.45 -38.96 -0.35
C ALA A 145 -51.60 -40.23 -1.19
N GLU A 146 -51.22 -41.38 -0.62
CA GLU A 146 -51.69 -42.68 -1.11
C GLU A 146 -53.07 -42.99 -0.51
N ASP A 147 -54.03 -43.14 -1.43
CA ASP A 147 -54.89 -44.31 -1.57
C ASP A 147 -55.66 -44.80 -0.31
N GLU A 148 -56.95 -44.47 -0.23
CA GLU A 148 -57.93 -45.23 0.54
C GLU A 148 -59.15 -45.59 -0.35
N ASP A 149 -59.09 -46.84 -0.86
CA ASP A 149 -60.17 -47.84 -0.99
C ASP A 149 -61.41 -47.58 -1.89
N GLU A 150 -61.44 -48.31 -3.02
CA GLU A 150 -62.64 -48.88 -3.67
C GLU A 150 -63.38 -49.83 -2.69
N PRO A 151 -64.71 -50.13 -2.78
CA PRO A 151 -65.29 -50.72 -4.00
C PRO A 151 -66.80 -50.48 -4.29
N ALA A 152 -67.18 -50.83 -5.54
CA ALA A 152 -68.45 -51.40 -6.03
C ALA A 152 -69.82 -50.73 -5.71
N ASP A 153 -70.65 -50.49 -6.73
CA ASP A 153 -71.92 -51.22 -6.94
C ASP A 153 -72.58 -50.85 -8.30
N GLU A 154 -73.54 -51.68 -8.72
CA GLU A 154 -74.04 -51.92 -10.07
C GLU A 154 -75.22 -51.00 -10.51
N GLU A 155 -75.51 -51.03 -11.83
CA GLU A 155 -76.75 -50.70 -12.57
C GLU A 155 -76.69 -49.53 -13.58
#